data_AF-A0A5N5N0T8-F1
#
_entry.id   AF-A0A5N5N0T8-F1
#
_cell.length_a   1.000
_cell.length_b   1.000
_cell.length_c   1.000
_cell.angle_alpha   90.00
_cell.angle_beta   90.00
_cell.angle_gamma   90.00
#
_symmetry.space_group_name_H-M   'P 1'
#
loop_
_entity.id
_entity.type
_entity.pdbx_description
1 polymer ?
#
loop_
_entity_poly.entity_id
_entity_poly.type
_entity_poly.pdbx_seq_one_letter_code
_entity_poly.pdbx_strand_id
1 'polypeptide(L)'
;MASICNSLTLPPKLSFNPNPLLTASISTSWSPKIRPTTPRSSSSSTRSVKDDPKSPEPISIDNLRRFFDLSIGKWHGSFHQFDAKGKLMQKVSTKLAVSSYGEDELISLIQTLYIKQSSSSTSISSYDEEPEWAEYKIKETNMFTADKYQQIGFFPNERAFSLRYQTAGMLETVLRQGVLGEDDTGEESPKNLKLPSHRPSIVCENCLYSQEKDRRARAFHIMDPKGILEMLLIFLEDRGDGLLFHPSLESNSDSLNRILPLLGKWKGHSQTKRSGVYGATIAEADTITLLELDDKGQLIQDISSTSDGGDVTTNVRWIGTRSDDLITFDGGYQITLLPGGMYMGCPSDIATNVAESKSFHLEFCWLESPEKRQRLVRTYDVDGLAVSSTYFSETKM
;
A
#
# COMPACT_ATOMS: atom_id res chain seq x y z
N MET A 1 42.04 44.67 -11.31
CA MET A 1 41.69 45.91 -12.03
C MET A 1 40.56 45.55 -12.99
N ALA A 2 39.28 45.59 -12.62
CA ALA A 2 38.41 46.73 -12.26
C ALA A 2 38.00 47.61 -13.46
N SER A 3 36.67 47.79 -13.57
CA SER A 3 35.87 48.80 -14.31
C SER A 3 35.31 48.36 -15.68
N ILE A 4 34.01 48.03 -15.88
CA ILE A 4 32.73 48.79 -15.71
C ILE A 4 32.62 49.91 -16.78
N CYS A 5 31.61 50.01 -17.68
CA CYS A 5 30.17 50.22 -17.41
C CYS A 5 29.26 50.16 -18.69
N ASN A 6 28.03 49.58 -18.53
CA ASN A 6 26.66 49.98 -18.96
C ASN A 6 26.33 50.47 -20.40
N SER A 7 25.20 50.12 -21.04
CA SER A 7 23.80 50.27 -20.55
C SER A 7 22.70 49.43 -21.25
N LEU A 8 21.79 48.89 -20.42
CA LEU A 8 20.31 48.72 -20.50
C LEU A 8 19.52 48.78 -21.84
N THR A 9 18.66 47.77 -22.07
CA THR A 9 17.21 47.88 -22.38
C THR A 9 16.52 46.50 -22.28
N LEU A 10 15.28 46.46 -21.80
CA LEU A 10 14.41 45.29 -21.57
C LEU A 10 12.95 45.66 -21.96
N PRO A 11 11.98 44.73 -22.07
CA PRO A 11 11.43 44.20 -23.32
C PRO A 11 9.93 44.58 -23.54
N PRO A 12 9.27 44.14 -24.64
CA PRO A 12 7.82 44.11 -24.70
C PRO A 12 7.23 42.71 -24.44
N LYS A 13 6.10 42.74 -23.72
CA LYS A 13 5.15 41.65 -23.45
C LYS A 13 4.29 41.35 -24.68
N LEU A 14 3.88 40.10 -24.87
CA LEU A 14 2.66 39.74 -25.60
C LEU A 14 2.00 38.52 -24.94
N SER A 15 0.77 38.76 -24.46
CA SER A 15 -0.22 37.79 -23.99
C SER A 15 -1.16 37.40 -25.14
N PHE A 16 -1.72 36.18 -25.15
CA PHE A 16 -3.17 35.88 -25.20
C PHE A 16 -3.43 34.37 -25.35
N ASN A 17 -4.61 33.97 -24.88
CA ASN A 17 -5.08 32.63 -24.46
C ASN A 17 -5.97 31.95 -25.56
N PRO A 18 -6.78 30.89 -25.34
CA PRO A 18 -6.76 29.64 -26.13
C PRO A 18 -8.04 29.29 -26.95
N ASN A 19 -7.93 28.28 -27.85
CA ASN A 19 -8.93 27.34 -28.44
C ASN A 19 -10.32 27.82 -28.95
N PRO A 20 -10.86 27.25 -30.07
CA PRO A 20 -11.63 26.00 -29.95
C PRO A 20 -11.60 25.01 -31.15
N LEU A 21 -11.95 23.75 -30.81
CA LEU A 21 -12.66 22.67 -31.55
C LEU A 21 -12.81 22.78 -33.08
N LEU A 22 -12.51 21.68 -33.79
CA LEU A 22 -13.41 21.10 -34.81
C LEU A 22 -13.02 19.66 -35.19
N THR A 23 -14.09 18.88 -35.31
CA THR A 23 -14.29 17.48 -35.68
C THR A 23 -13.81 17.11 -37.09
N ALA A 24 -13.23 15.91 -37.25
CA ALA A 24 -13.05 15.25 -38.54
C ALA A 24 -13.92 13.99 -38.63
N SER A 25 -14.84 13.98 -39.59
CA SER A 25 -15.70 12.88 -40.01
C SER A 25 -15.22 12.35 -41.35
N ILE A 26 -15.09 11.03 -41.55
CA ILE A 26 -14.95 10.43 -42.90
C ILE A 26 -15.78 9.14 -43.03
N SER A 27 -16.71 9.25 -43.96
CA SER A 27 -17.56 8.33 -44.75
C SER A 27 -17.62 6.81 -44.52
N THR A 28 -18.87 6.37 -44.45
CA THR A 28 -19.48 5.08 -44.79
C THR A 28 -19.45 4.74 -46.29
N SER A 29 -19.28 3.45 -46.63
CA SER A 29 -19.55 2.85 -47.94
C SER A 29 -20.76 1.89 -47.90
N TRP A 30 -21.77 2.12 -48.74
CA TRP A 30 -22.86 1.18 -49.10
C TRP A 30 -22.38 0.19 -50.19
N SER A 31 -22.86 -1.07 -50.32
CA SER A 31 -24.20 -1.59 -50.67
C SER A 31 -24.14 -3.16 -50.71
N PRO A 32 -25.19 -3.98 -51.00
CA PRO A 32 -26.60 -3.69 -51.33
C PRO A 32 -27.68 -4.53 -50.59
N LYS A 33 -28.93 -4.15 -50.87
CA LYS A 33 -30.24 -4.54 -50.31
C LYS A 33 -30.65 -6.03 -50.49
N ILE A 34 -31.28 -6.60 -49.46
CA ILE A 34 -32.42 -7.55 -49.57
C ILE A 34 -33.42 -7.24 -48.44
N ARG A 35 -34.70 -7.06 -48.79
CA ARG A 35 -35.87 -6.93 -47.88
C ARG A 35 -36.52 -8.32 -47.79
N PRO A 36 -37.13 -8.74 -46.66
CA PRO A 36 -38.60 -8.56 -46.57
C PRO A 36 -39.20 -8.44 -45.14
N THR A 37 -40.35 -7.74 -45.09
CA THR A 37 -41.57 -7.94 -44.27
C THR A 37 -41.52 -8.20 -42.75
N THR A 38 -42.18 -7.29 -42.03
CA THR A 38 -42.71 -7.46 -40.66
C THR A 38 -43.86 -8.47 -40.58
N PRO A 39 -44.02 -9.12 -39.42
CA PRO A 39 -45.35 -9.31 -38.86
C PRO A 39 -45.47 -8.80 -37.42
N ARG A 40 -46.65 -8.24 -37.14
CA ARG A 40 -47.19 -7.86 -35.83
C ARG A 40 -47.60 -9.12 -35.06
N SER A 41 -47.31 -9.20 -33.77
CA SER A 41 -48.01 -10.06 -32.78
C SER A 41 -47.71 -9.50 -31.39
N SER A 42 -48.65 -8.82 -30.74
CA SER A 42 -49.62 -9.33 -29.76
C SER A 42 -49.02 -9.61 -28.37
N SER A 43 -49.42 -8.78 -27.42
CA SER A 43 -49.24 -8.92 -25.98
C SER A 43 -49.85 -10.21 -25.42
N SER A 44 -49.13 -10.94 -24.57
CA SER A 44 -49.70 -11.54 -23.35
C SER A 44 -48.64 -12.17 -22.43
N SER A 45 -48.94 -12.03 -21.13
CA SER A 45 -48.59 -12.88 -19.98
C SER A 45 -47.15 -12.95 -19.48
N THR A 46 -46.95 -12.24 -18.36
CA THR A 46 -46.21 -12.65 -17.16
C THR A 46 -45.84 -14.14 -17.10
N ARG A 47 -44.54 -14.41 -17.15
CA ARG A 47 -43.92 -15.60 -16.56
C ARG A 47 -42.75 -15.13 -15.70
N SER A 48 -42.84 -15.49 -14.44
CA SER A 48 -41.81 -15.41 -13.41
C SER A 48 -40.41 -15.70 -13.98
N VAL A 49 -39.56 -14.69 -13.91
CA VAL A 49 -38.12 -14.85 -14.03
C VAL A 49 -37.71 -15.71 -12.83
N LYS A 50 -37.33 -16.95 -13.11
CA LYS A 50 -36.58 -17.77 -12.15
C LYS A 50 -35.31 -17.00 -11.82
N ASP A 51 -35.07 -16.78 -10.52
CA ASP A 51 -33.81 -16.30 -10.00
C ASP A 51 -32.65 -17.07 -10.64
N ASP A 52 -31.78 -16.33 -11.31
CA ASP A 52 -30.51 -16.83 -11.83
C ASP A 52 -29.54 -16.95 -10.64
N PRO A 53 -29.07 -18.14 -10.26
CA PRO A 53 -28.25 -18.29 -9.06
C PRO A 53 -26.80 -17.92 -9.41
N LYS A 54 -26.46 -16.63 -9.23
CA LYS A 54 -25.17 -16.02 -8.86
C LYS A 54 -24.92 -14.69 -9.60
N SER A 55 -25.58 -13.61 -9.18
CA SER A 55 -24.90 -12.31 -9.30
C SER A 55 -23.69 -12.32 -8.35
N PRO A 56 -22.53 -11.74 -8.72
CA PRO A 56 -21.37 -11.65 -7.84
C PRO A 56 -21.53 -10.60 -6.73
N GLU A 57 -22.64 -9.85 -6.76
CA GLU A 57 -22.96 -8.76 -5.83
C GLU A 57 -23.06 -9.20 -4.36
N PRO A 58 -23.73 -10.31 -3.99
CA PRO A 58 -23.85 -10.73 -2.59
C PRO A 58 -22.49 -11.09 -1.97
N ILE A 59 -21.58 -11.70 -2.75
CA ILE A 59 -20.23 -12.06 -2.30
C ILE A 59 -19.40 -10.78 -2.08
N SER A 60 -19.58 -9.80 -2.95
CA SER A 60 -18.85 -8.53 -2.86
C SER A 60 -19.29 -7.74 -1.61
N ILE A 61 -20.60 -7.73 -1.31
CA ILE A 61 -21.15 -7.12 -0.09
C ILE A 61 -20.64 -7.84 1.16
N ASP A 62 -20.63 -9.18 1.19
CA ASP A 62 -20.12 -9.96 2.33
C ASP A 62 -18.62 -9.67 2.58
N ASN A 63 -17.80 -9.68 1.52
CA ASN A 63 -16.38 -9.36 1.63
C ASN A 63 -16.15 -7.93 2.15
N LEU A 64 -16.91 -6.95 1.65
CA LEU A 64 -16.81 -5.56 2.10
C LEU A 64 -17.17 -5.42 3.58
N ARG A 65 -18.26 -6.06 4.01
CA ARG A 65 -18.67 -6.11 5.43
C ARG A 65 -17.59 -6.72 6.30
N ARG A 66 -17.04 -7.88 5.92
CA ARG A 66 -15.95 -8.53 6.66
C ARG A 66 -14.69 -7.66 6.73
N PHE A 67 -14.37 -6.93 5.68
CA PHE A 67 -13.27 -5.96 5.69
C PHE A 67 -13.53 -4.81 6.70
N PHE A 68 -14.77 -4.34 6.78
CA PHE A 68 -15.16 -3.30 7.74
C PHE A 68 -15.15 -3.84 9.17
N ASP A 69 -15.74 -5.00 9.42
CA ASP A 69 -15.75 -5.66 10.72
C ASP A 69 -14.33 -5.90 11.24
N LEU A 70 -13.41 -6.28 10.36
CA LEU A 70 -11.99 -6.42 10.69
C LEU A 70 -11.36 -5.08 11.11
N SER A 71 -11.80 -3.97 10.51
CA SER A 71 -11.21 -2.64 10.67
C SER A 71 -11.80 -1.81 11.81
N ILE A 72 -13.07 -2.03 12.18
CA ILE A 72 -13.80 -1.28 13.21
C ILE A 72 -13.10 -1.36 14.56
N GLY A 73 -13.17 -0.25 15.30
CA GLY A 73 -12.67 -0.12 16.66
C GLY A 73 -11.78 1.09 16.87
N LYS A 74 -11.24 1.21 18.08
CA LYS A 74 -10.22 2.20 18.44
C LYS A 74 -8.86 1.54 18.43
N TRP A 75 -7.98 2.10 17.61
CA TRP A 75 -6.63 1.63 17.40
C TRP A 75 -5.65 2.62 18.00
N HIS A 76 -4.79 2.14 18.89
CA HIS A 76 -3.70 2.92 19.49
C HIS A 76 -2.41 2.50 18.81
N GLY A 77 -1.70 3.44 18.20
CA GLY A 77 -0.59 3.07 17.34
C GLY A 77 0.55 4.07 17.28
N SER A 78 1.64 3.60 16.69
CA SER A 78 2.83 4.40 16.43
C SER A 78 3.10 4.39 14.93
N PHE A 79 3.24 5.58 14.38
CA PHE A 79 3.67 5.83 13.03
C PHE A 79 5.18 5.94 12.99
N HIS A 80 5.81 5.21 12.08
CA HIS A 80 7.25 5.20 11.88
C HIS A 80 7.56 5.55 10.43
N GLN A 81 8.43 6.53 10.22
CA GLN A 81 8.98 6.87 8.91
C GLN A 81 10.40 6.32 8.79
N PHE A 82 10.66 5.57 7.73
CA PHE A 82 11.98 5.09 7.36
C PHE A 82 12.40 5.64 5.99
N ASP A 83 13.70 5.85 5.83
CA ASP A 83 14.27 6.06 4.49
C ASP A 83 14.36 4.74 3.71
N ALA A 84 14.77 4.81 2.45
CA ALA A 84 14.94 3.64 1.58
C ALA A 84 15.96 2.61 2.11
N LYS A 85 16.84 3.00 3.03
CA LYS A 85 17.86 2.12 3.65
C LYS A 85 17.43 1.57 5.01
N GLY A 86 16.21 1.87 5.46
CA GLY A 86 15.67 1.33 6.72
C GLY A 86 16.11 2.11 7.96
N LYS A 87 16.65 3.32 7.79
CA LYS A 87 16.94 4.23 8.91
C LYS A 87 15.66 4.90 9.37
N LEU A 88 15.35 4.78 10.66
CA LEU A 88 14.24 5.50 11.28
C LEU A 88 14.49 7.01 11.24
N MET A 89 13.56 7.75 10.65
CA MET A 89 13.60 9.21 10.55
C MET A 89 12.71 9.87 11.58
N GLN A 90 11.46 9.41 11.71
CA GLN A 90 10.45 10.01 12.58
C GLN A 90 9.59 8.93 13.23
N LYS A 91 9.13 9.20 14.46
CA LYS A 91 8.18 8.37 15.21
C LYS A 91 7.10 9.25 15.81
N VAL A 92 5.85 9.01 15.46
CA VAL A 92 4.70 9.83 15.88
C VAL A 92 3.66 8.93 16.54
N SER A 93 3.12 9.36 17.69
CA SER A 93 2.01 8.65 18.34
C SER A 93 0.70 8.97 17.64
N THR A 94 -0.11 7.94 17.39
CA THR A 94 -1.37 8.07 16.63
C THR A 94 -2.48 7.28 17.31
N LYS A 95 -3.72 7.75 17.17
CA LYS A 95 -4.93 6.97 17.46
C LYS A 95 -5.80 6.95 16.23
N LEU A 96 -6.47 5.85 15.95
CA LEU A 96 -7.35 5.73 14.79
C LEU A 96 -8.70 5.19 15.26
N ALA A 97 -9.74 6.00 15.11
CA ALA A 97 -11.11 5.60 15.38
C ALA A 97 -11.78 5.19 14.07
N VAL A 98 -12.31 3.98 14.03
CA VAL A 98 -12.96 3.41 12.84
C VAL A 98 -14.37 2.96 13.18
N SER A 99 -15.34 3.44 12.41
CA SER A 99 -16.75 3.06 12.50
C SER A 99 -17.33 2.82 11.11
N SER A 100 -18.47 2.14 11.06
CA SER A 100 -19.26 1.97 9.84
C SER A 100 -20.60 2.68 9.95
N TYR A 101 -21.19 3.02 8.81
CA TYR A 101 -22.58 3.46 8.70
C TYR A 101 -23.19 2.94 7.40
N GLY A 102 -24.51 3.00 7.30
CA GLY A 102 -25.23 2.43 6.17
C GLY A 102 -25.33 0.90 6.26
N GLU A 103 -26.08 0.31 5.34
CA GLU A 103 -26.34 -1.12 5.27
C GLU A 103 -26.18 -1.61 3.82
N ASP A 104 -25.97 -2.92 3.67
CA ASP A 104 -25.86 -3.58 2.36
C ASP A 104 -24.84 -2.90 1.42
N GLU A 105 -25.26 -2.47 0.23
CA GLU A 105 -24.41 -1.83 -0.79
C GLU A 105 -24.01 -0.40 -0.44
N LEU A 106 -24.74 0.23 0.49
CA LEU A 106 -24.49 1.59 0.97
C LEU A 106 -23.66 1.60 2.26
N ILE A 107 -23.12 0.45 2.66
CA ILE A 107 -22.22 0.37 3.79
C ILE A 107 -20.93 1.15 3.48
N SER A 108 -20.54 1.99 4.42
CA SER A 108 -19.36 2.82 4.33
C SER A 108 -18.56 2.76 5.63
N LEU A 109 -17.24 2.84 5.50
CA LEU A 109 -16.27 2.90 6.59
C LEU A 109 -15.78 4.35 6.74
N ILE A 110 -15.96 4.92 7.92
CA ILE A 110 -15.42 6.22 8.31
C ILE A 110 -14.26 6.00 9.26
N GLN A 111 -13.18 6.74 9.03
CA GLN A 111 -11.97 6.63 9.81
C GLN A 111 -11.44 8.02 10.17
N THR A 112 -11.19 8.24 11.44
CA THR A 112 -10.61 9.47 11.96
C THR A 112 -9.28 9.16 12.61
N LEU A 113 -8.21 9.73 12.05
CA LEU A 113 -6.84 9.61 12.56
C LEU A 113 -6.54 10.81 13.45
N TYR A 114 -6.15 10.54 14.69
CA TYR A 114 -5.66 11.52 15.65
C TYR A 114 -4.14 11.43 15.71
N ILE A 115 -3.48 12.57 15.55
CA ILE A 115 -2.02 12.68 15.47
C ILE A 115 -1.56 13.47 16.70
N LYS A 116 -0.71 12.87 17.53
CA LYS A 116 -0.14 13.57 18.68
C LYS A 116 0.79 14.67 18.18
N GLN A 117 0.52 15.92 18.53
CA GLN A 117 1.34 17.04 18.11
C GLN A 117 2.63 17.11 18.93
N SER A 118 3.71 17.59 18.29
CA SER A 118 4.95 17.93 19.00
C SER A 118 4.73 19.18 19.85
N SER A 119 5.17 19.15 21.11
CA SER A 119 5.09 20.30 22.00
C SER A 119 6.01 21.42 21.51
N SER A 120 5.51 22.65 21.50
CA SER A 120 6.23 23.84 21.05
C SER A 120 7.49 24.09 21.88
N SER A 121 8.59 24.49 21.23
CA SER A 121 9.87 24.78 21.90
C SER A 121 9.81 25.98 22.87
N THR A 122 8.70 26.72 22.86
CA THR A 122 8.42 27.92 23.65
C THR A 122 7.50 27.69 24.85
N SER A 123 6.96 26.47 25.05
CA SER A 123 6.11 26.18 26.21
C SER A 123 6.95 26.04 27.49
N ILE A 124 7.03 27.13 28.24
CA ILE A 124 7.47 27.12 29.64
C ILE A 124 6.22 26.92 30.49
N SER A 125 5.79 25.67 30.69
CA SER A 125 4.78 25.38 31.72
C SER A 125 5.14 24.09 32.47
N SER A 126 5.14 24.23 33.79
CA SER A 126 5.59 23.27 34.79
C SER A 126 4.45 22.38 35.31
N TYR A 127 3.49 22.03 34.45
CA TYR A 127 2.35 21.20 34.80
C TYR A 127 2.07 20.18 33.69
N ASP A 128 1.64 18.97 34.07
CA ASP A 128 1.24 17.89 33.16
C ASP A 128 0.06 18.33 32.26
N GLU A 129 0.35 19.06 31.18
CA GLU A 129 -0.63 19.39 30.14
C GLU A 129 -1.03 18.12 29.39
N GLU A 130 -2.34 17.91 29.21
CA GLU A 130 -2.82 16.82 28.37
C GLU A 130 -2.26 16.98 26.95
N PRO A 131 -1.79 15.90 26.31
CA PRO A 131 -1.20 16.00 24.99
C PRO A 131 -2.22 16.46 23.96
N GLU A 132 -1.85 17.42 23.12
CA GLU A 132 -2.70 17.89 22.03
C GLU A 132 -2.72 16.91 20.85
N TRP A 133 -3.88 16.76 20.22
CA TRP A 133 -4.13 15.83 19.12
C TRP A 133 -4.77 16.56 17.94
N ALA A 134 -4.11 16.53 16.78
CA ALA A 134 -4.69 16.99 15.53
C ALA A 134 -5.58 15.90 14.91
N GLU A 135 -6.76 16.28 14.40
CA GLU A 135 -7.68 15.37 13.72
C GLU A 135 -7.48 15.39 12.20
N TYR A 136 -7.38 14.20 11.60
CA TYR A 136 -7.41 14.00 10.16
C TYR A 136 -8.53 13.02 9.78
N LYS A 137 -9.49 13.49 8.99
CA LYS A 137 -10.58 12.66 8.45
C LYS A 137 -10.08 11.94 7.20
N ILE A 138 -9.90 10.62 7.30
CA ILE A 138 -9.51 9.80 6.15
C ILE A 138 -10.69 9.73 5.19
N LYS A 139 -10.39 9.69 3.88
CA LYS A 139 -11.41 9.51 2.85
C LYS A 139 -12.25 8.27 3.13
N GLU A 140 -13.57 8.43 3.06
CA GLU A 140 -14.54 7.37 3.24
C GLU A 140 -14.22 6.18 2.31
N THR A 141 -14.34 4.97 2.85
CA THR A 141 -14.24 3.73 2.07
C THR A 141 -15.60 3.09 1.94
N ASN A 142 -16.07 2.87 0.71
CA ASN A 142 -17.33 2.19 0.39
C ASN A 142 -17.13 1.23 -0.78
N MET A 143 -18.20 0.56 -1.24
CA MET A 143 -18.14 -0.39 -2.35
C MET A 143 -17.43 0.18 -3.59
N PHE A 144 -17.76 1.43 -3.94
CA PHE A 144 -17.19 2.07 -5.12
C PHE A 144 -15.71 2.41 -4.94
N THR A 145 -15.32 3.01 -3.82
CA THR A 145 -13.91 3.39 -3.61
C THR A 145 -13.02 2.17 -3.43
N ALA A 146 -13.49 1.15 -2.71
CA ALA A 146 -12.75 -0.09 -2.45
C ALA A 146 -12.42 -0.80 -3.78
N ASP A 147 -13.38 -0.87 -4.70
CA ASP A 147 -13.20 -1.51 -6.00
C ASP A 147 -12.44 -0.60 -7.00
N LYS A 148 -12.93 0.63 -7.21
CA LYS A 148 -12.45 1.49 -8.31
C LYS A 148 -11.22 2.29 -7.98
N TYR A 149 -11.03 2.72 -6.74
CA TYR A 149 -9.92 3.61 -6.37
C TYR A 149 -8.80 2.88 -5.61
N GLN A 150 -9.16 2.03 -4.67
CA GLN A 150 -8.21 1.32 -3.82
C GLN A 150 -7.80 -0.04 -4.40
N GLN A 151 -8.58 -0.59 -5.34
CA GLN A 151 -8.40 -1.92 -5.94
C GLN A 151 -8.17 -3.01 -4.88
N ILE A 152 -8.93 -3.02 -3.78
CA ILE A 152 -8.64 -3.82 -2.58
C ILE A 152 -8.23 -5.27 -2.88
N GLY A 153 -7.16 -5.75 -2.25
CA GLY A 153 -6.86 -7.19 -2.17
C GLY A 153 -7.12 -7.66 -0.75
N PHE A 154 -8.23 -8.36 -0.51
CA PHE A 154 -8.67 -8.72 0.85
C PHE A 154 -8.68 -10.23 1.09
N PHE A 155 -8.14 -10.63 2.24
CA PHE A 155 -8.05 -12.00 2.72
C PHE A 155 -8.85 -12.14 4.02
N PRO A 156 -10.12 -12.55 3.95
CA PRO A 156 -11.00 -12.55 5.12
C PRO A 156 -10.54 -13.49 6.23
N ASN A 157 -10.08 -14.70 5.87
CA ASN A 157 -9.73 -15.73 6.85
C ASN A 157 -8.34 -15.49 7.43
N GLU A 158 -7.42 -15.01 6.60
CA GLU A 158 -6.02 -14.74 6.91
C GLU A 158 -5.85 -13.37 7.58
N ARG A 159 -6.92 -12.55 7.59
CA ARG A 159 -6.97 -11.20 8.17
C ARG A 159 -5.85 -10.31 7.62
N ALA A 160 -5.77 -10.21 6.30
CA ALA A 160 -4.79 -9.38 5.61
C ALA A 160 -5.44 -8.57 4.48
N PHE A 161 -4.89 -7.39 4.17
CA PHE A 161 -5.37 -6.62 3.03
C PHE A 161 -4.31 -5.71 2.39
N SER A 162 -4.50 -5.38 1.11
CA SER A 162 -3.73 -4.37 0.38
C SER A 162 -4.65 -3.29 -0.18
N LEU A 163 -4.25 -2.02 -0.11
CA LEU A 163 -4.98 -0.88 -0.66
C LEU A 163 -4.05 0.04 -1.46
N ARG A 164 -4.59 0.64 -2.52
CA ARG A 164 -3.98 1.77 -3.23
C ARG A 164 -4.50 3.08 -2.67
N TYR A 165 -3.60 4.04 -2.50
CA TYR A 165 -3.95 5.44 -2.27
C TYR A 165 -3.62 6.28 -3.50
N GLN A 166 -4.49 7.26 -3.79
CA GLN A 166 -4.28 8.19 -4.91
C GLN A 166 -3.18 9.22 -4.63
N THR A 167 -3.00 9.58 -3.35
CA THR A 167 -2.02 10.56 -2.89
C THR A 167 -1.48 10.13 -1.52
N ALA A 168 -0.33 10.68 -1.12
CA ALA A 168 0.25 10.48 0.20
C ALA A 168 -0.19 11.55 1.22
N GLY A 169 -1.26 12.32 0.94
CA GLY A 169 -1.62 13.50 1.72
C GLY A 169 -1.94 13.23 3.19
N MET A 170 -2.56 12.09 3.51
CA MET A 170 -2.78 11.66 4.90
C MET A 170 -1.44 11.48 5.64
N LEU A 171 -0.47 10.86 4.97
CA LEU A 171 0.85 10.56 5.52
C LEU A 171 1.69 11.83 5.67
N GLU A 172 1.55 12.77 4.73
CA GLU A 172 2.12 14.12 4.83
C GLU A 172 1.57 14.86 6.07
N THR A 173 0.26 14.82 6.30
CA THR A 173 -0.35 15.48 7.48
C THR A 173 0.14 14.87 8.78
N VAL A 174 0.31 13.55 8.86
CA VAL A 174 0.90 12.89 10.04
C VAL A 174 2.29 13.43 10.35
N LEU A 175 3.14 13.58 9.33
CA LEU A 175 4.49 14.10 9.49
C LEU A 175 4.49 15.58 9.91
N ARG A 176 3.68 16.42 9.26
CA ARG A 176 3.58 17.85 9.59
C ARG A 176 3.09 18.06 11.02
N GLN A 177 1.93 17.50 11.35
CA GLN A 177 1.33 17.67 12.68
C GLN A 177 2.15 16.97 13.77
N GLY A 178 2.68 15.78 13.49
CA GLY A 178 3.42 14.99 14.48
C GLY A 178 4.84 15.47 14.76
N VAL A 179 5.49 16.14 13.80
CA VAL A 179 6.90 16.58 13.93
C VAL A 179 7.01 18.08 14.08
N LEU A 180 6.26 18.86 13.31
CA LEU A 180 6.30 20.33 13.37
C LEU A 180 5.27 20.87 14.37
N GLY A 181 4.10 20.25 14.46
CA GLY A 181 3.05 20.69 15.38
C GLY A 181 2.58 22.12 15.07
N GLU A 182 2.51 22.95 16.11
CA GLU A 182 2.15 24.37 15.99
C GLU A 182 3.19 25.19 15.21
N ASP A 183 4.44 24.73 15.15
CA ASP A 183 5.55 25.42 14.47
C ASP A 183 5.53 25.20 12.93
N ASP A 184 4.52 24.51 12.38
CA ASP A 184 4.39 24.34 10.93
C ASP A 184 4.08 25.68 10.23
N THR A 185 5.06 26.20 9.50
CA THR A 185 4.92 27.43 8.71
C THR A 185 4.13 27.23 7.40
N GLY A 186 3.78 25.98 7.07
CA GLY A 186 3.13 25.62 5.81
C GLY A 186 4.09 25.62 4.62
N GLU A 187 5.41 25.69 4.87
CA GLU A 187 6.42 25.57 3.83
C GLU A 187 6.31 24.23 3.10
N GLU A 188 6.54 24.24 1.78
CA GLU A 188 6.48 23.04 0.93
C GLU A 188 7.58 22.01 1.32
N SER A 189 8.73 22.49 1.78
CA SER A 189 9.90 21.67 2.13
C SER A 189 10.55 22.16 3.42
N PRO A 190 9.93 21.89 4.58
CA PRO A 190 10.45 22.29 5.88
C PRO A 190 11.85 21.68 6.13
N LYS A 191 12.73 22.44 6.79
CA LYS A 191 14.09 21.96 7.10
C LYS A 191 14.03 20.73 8.01
N ASN A 192 14.85 19.73 7.73
CA ASN A 192 15.01 18.50 8.51
C ASN A 192 13.79 17.56 8.60
N LEU A 193 12.75 17.79 7.79
CA LEU A 193 11.61 16.89 7.69
C LEU A 193 11.46 16.42 6.24
N LYS A 194 11.48 15.10 6.03
CA LYS A 194 11.26 14.49 4.73
C LYS A 194 9.77 14.29 4.52
N LEU A 195 9.14 15.08 3.65
CA LEU A 195 7.75 14.89 3.24
C LEU A 195 7.67 14.06 1.96
N PRO A 196 6.56 13.32 1.74
CA PRO A 196 6.33 12.60 0.49
C PRO A 196 6.09 13.57 -0.66
N SER A 197 6.43 13.14 -1.88
CA SER A 197 6.12 13.89 -3.09
C SER A 197 4.63 14.20 -3.21
N HIS A 198 4.27 15.38 -3.72
CA HIS A 198 2.87 15.78 -3.92
C HIS A 198 2.12 14.90 -4.93
N ARG A 199 2.83 14.32 -5.90
CA ARG A 199 2.29 13.44 -6.95
C ARG A 199 3.11 12.15 -7.04
N PRO A 200 3.04 11.29 -6.01
CA PRO A 200 3.77 10.02 -6.04
C PRO A 200 3.24 9.14 -7.17
N SER A 201 4.10 8.33 -7.77
CA SER A 201 3.66 7.38 -8.81
C SER A 201 2.83 6.25 -8.18
N ILE A 202 3.24 5.75 -7.02
CA ILE A 202 2.56 4.69 -6.27
C ILE A 202 2.53 5.03 -4.79
N VAL A 203 1.36 4.84 -4.18
CA VAL A 203 1.17 4.75 -2.72
C VAL A 203 0.41 3.46 -2.44
N CYS A 204 1.09 2.48 -1.88
CA CYS A 204 0.53 1.16 -1.59
C CYS A 204 0.59 0.87 -0.10
N GLU A 205 -0.55 0.50 0.47
CA GLU A 205 -0.66 -0.06 1.81
C GLU A 205 -0.74 -1.59 1.74
N ASN A 206 0.01 -2.27 2.59
CA ASN A 206 -0.14 -3.68 2.91
C ASN A 206 -0.34 -3.82 4.42
N CYS A 207 -1.39 -4.53 4.83
CA CYS A 207 -1.78 -4.71 6.21
C CYS A 207 -1.77 -6.20 6.59
N LEU A 208 -1.04 -6.52 7.65
CA LEU A 208 -1.00 -7.84 8.27
C LEU A 208 -1.49 -7.72 9.71
N TYR A 209 -2.42 -8.59 10.11
CA TYR A 209 -2.84 -8.72 11.51
C TYR A 209 -2.03 -9.81 12.20
N SER A 210 -1.69 -9.58 13.46
CA SER A 210 -1.05 -10.62 14.28
C SER A 210 -2.01 -11.78 14.51
N GLN A 211 -1.45 -13.00 14.49
CA GLN A 211 -2.15 -14.22 14.85
C GLN A 211 -2.27 -14.40 16.38
N GLU A 212 -1.42 -13.72 17.16
CA GLU A 212 -1.36 -13.88 18.62
C GLU A 212 -2.07 -12.77 19.39
N LYS A 213 -2.11 -11.56 18.83
CA LYS A 213 -2.66 -10.37 19.49
C LYS A 213 -3.63 -9.64 18.56
N ASP A 214 -4.52 -8.84 19.15
CA ASP A 214 -5.38 -7.94 18.36
C ASP A 214 -4.61 -6.68 17.94
N ARG A 215 -3.59 -6.93 17.12
CA ARG A 215 -2.59 -5.99 16.62
C ARG A 215 -2.53 -6.09 15.12
N ARG A 216 -2.20 -4.98 14.45
CA ARG A 216 -1.88 -4.98 13.03
C ARG A 216 -0.69 -4.08 12.73
N ALA A 217 -0.02 -4.39 11.63
CA ALA A 217 1.00 -3.55 11.02
C ALA A 217 0.53 -3.14 9.63
N ARG A 218 0.42 -1.83 9.39
CA ARG A 218 0.05 -1.24 8.08
C ARG A 218 1.29 -0.58 7.48
N ALA A 219 1.84 -1.21 6.45
CA ALA A 219 3.09 -0.83 5.82
C ALA A 219 2.81 -0.10 4.49
N PHE A 220 3.44 1.05 4.28
CA PHE A 220 3.25 1.90 3.11
C PHE A 220 4.53 2.02 2.29
N HIS A 221 4.44 1.68 1.01
CA HIS A 221 5.43 2.04 0.01
C HIS A 221 5.03 3.35 -0.65
N ILE A 222 5.95 4.32 -0.68
CA ILE A 222 5.77 5.58 -1.41
C ILE A 222 6.88 5.71 -2.44
N MET A 223 6.48 5.70 -3.71
CA MET A 223 7.36 5.91 -4.85
C MET A 223 7.25 7.35 -5.33
N ASP A 224 8.39 7.98 -5.61
CA ASP A 224 8.44 9.32 -6.17
C ASP A 224 7.77 9.36 -7.57
N PRO A 225 7.60 10.54 -8.20
CA PRO A 225 7.00 10.63 -9.52
C PRO A 225 7.76 9.88 -10.63
N LYS A 226 9.01 9.49 -10.39
CA LYS A 226 9.85 8.74 -11.33
C LYS A 226 9.81 7.23 -11.08
N GLY A 227 9.11 6.75 -10.05
CA GLY A 227 9.01 5.33 -9.73
C GLY A 227 10.15 4.81 -8.85
N ILE A 228 10.91 5.69 -8.18
CA ILE A 228 11.95 5.34 -7.23
C ILE A 228 11.40 5.39 -5.81
N LEU A 229 11.80 4.44 -4.95
CA LEU A 229 11.39 4.43 -3.55
C LEU A 229 11.84 5.72 -2.83
N GLU A 230 10.87 6.48 -2.34
CA GLU A 230 11.11 7.73 -1.62
C GLU A 230 11.18 7.52 -0.10
N MET A 231 10.24 6.73 0.45
CA MET A 231 10.18 6.40 1.87
C MET A 231 9.31 5.18 2.13
N LEU A 232 9.51 4.58 3.29
CA LEU A 232 8.72 3.47 3.82
C LEU A 232 8.07 3.92 5.13
N LEU A 233 6.78 3.66 5.31
CA LEU A 233 6.07 4.04 6.54
C LEU A 233 5.39 2.83 7.17
N ILE A 234 5.37 2.77 8.49
CA ILE A 234 4.69 1.69 9.22
C ILE A 234 3.82 2.29 10.33
N PHE A 235 2.53 1.97 10.30
CA PHE A 235 1.68 2.05 11.49
C PHE A 235 1.70 0.70 12.19
N LEU A 236 2.13 0.68 13.45
CA LEU A 236 1.94 -0.46 14.34
C LEU A 236 0.82 -0.12 15.30
N GLU A 237 -0.26 -0.91 15.32
CA GLU A 237 -1.51 -0.54 15.98
C GLU A 237 -2.08 -1.69 16.81
N ASP A 238 -2.43 -1.41 18.07
CA ASP A 238 -3.17 -2.31 18.96
C ASP A 238 -4.62 -1.85 19.09
N ARG A 239 -5.59 -2.77 18.99
CA ARG A 239 -7.00 -2.45 19.21
C ARG A 239 -7.36 -2.54 20.69
N GLY A 240 -8.10 -1.55 21.21
CA GLY A 240 -8.64 -1.59 22.57
C GLY A 240 -8.97 -0.21 23.15
N ASP A 241 -9.73 -0.21 24.26
CA ASP A 241 -10.22 1.00 24.95
C ASP A 241 -9.39 1.40 26.19
N GLY A 242 -8.34 0.64 26.54
CA GLY A 242 -7.54 0.85 27.76
C GLY A 242 -6.36 1.82 27.61
N LEU A 243 -5.67 2.10 28.73
CA LEU A 243 -4.35 2.78 28.77
C LEU A 243 -3.29 1.90 28.11
N LEU A 244 -3.33 1.82 26.79
CA LEU A 244 -2.36 1.06 26.00
C LEU A 244 -1.15 1.96 25.74
N PHE A 245 0.01 1.50 26.19
CA PHE A 245 1.29 2.04 25.74
C PHE A 245 1.33 1.94 24.21
N HIS A 246 1.69 3.03 23.52
CA HIS A 246 1.85 2.99 22.07
C HIS A 246 2.88 1.91 21.72
N PRO A 247 2.55 0.96 20.83
CA PRO A 247 3.46 -0.14 20.53
C PRO A 247 4.77 0.42 19.98
N SER A 248 5.90 -0.15 20.36
CA SER A 248 7.21 0.26 19.86
C SER A 248 7.79 -0.85 19.00
N LEU A 249 8.40 -0.48 17.88
CA LEU A 249 9.24 -1.39 17.09
C LEU A 249 10.64 -1.58 17.71
N GLU A 250 10.98 -0.79 18.74
CA GLU A 250 12.24 -0.89 19.47
C GLU A 250 12.19 -2.11 20.40
N SER A 251 12.79 -3.23 19.97
CA SER A 251 13.31 -4.22 20.91
C SER A 251 14.69 -3.76 21.38
N ASN A 252 15.06 -4.08 22.62
CA ASN A 252 16.37 -3.83 23.27
C ASN A 252 17.60 -4.41 22.52
N SER A 253 17.42 -4.84 21.27
CA SER A 253 18.40 -5.47 20.37
C SER A 253 18.61 -4.62 19.12
N ASP A 254 18.78 -3.31 19.26
CA ASP A 254 19.21 -2.39 18.19
C ASP A 254 20.63 -2.71 17.64
N SER A 255 21.17 -3.89 17.95
CA SER A 255 22.43 -4.45 17.48
C SER A 255 22.23 -5.97 17.43
N LEU A 256 22.45 -6.70 16.33
CA LEU A 256 23.70 -6.78 15.57
C LEU A 256 23.52 -7.05 14.06
N ASN A 257 22.36 -7.51 13.57
CA ASN A 257 22.09 -7.74 12.14
C ASN A 257 20.60 -8.12 11.89
N ARG A 258 19.80 -7.25 11.27
CA ARG A 258 18.34 -7.45 11.07
C ARG A 258 17.97 -8.65 10.19
N ILE A 259 18.91 -9.19 9.40
CA ILE A 259 18.63 -10.31 8.50
C ILE A 259 18.57 -11.66 9.22
N LEU A 260 19.29 -11.80 10.34
CA LEU A 260 19.54 -13.11 10.97
C LEU A 260 18.26 -13.87 11.30
N PRO A 261 17.20 -13.24 11.85
CA PRO A 261 15.95 -13.95 12.12
C PRO A 261 15.29 -14.51 10.86
N LEU A 262 15.50 -13.89 9.70
CA LEU A 262 14.92 -14.26 8.41
C LEU A 262 15.68 -15.38 7.70
N LEU A 263 16.97 -15.59 8.01
CA LEU A 263 17.79 -16.65 7.40
C LEU A 263 17.27 -18.04 7.77
N GLY A 264 17.42 -19.00 6.85
CA GLY A 264 17.01 -20.38 7.01
C GLY A 264 15.93 -20.80 6.02
N LYS A 265 15.38 -22.00 6.25
CA LYS A 265 14.35 -22.59 5.41
C LYS A 265 12.97 -22.31 6.01
N TRP A 266 12.09 -21.77 5.19
CA TRP A 266 10.70 -21.47 5.51
C TRP A 266 9.80 -22.35 4.66
N LYS A 267 8.79 -22.95 5.27
CA LYS A 267 7.77 -23.74 4.57
C LYS A 267 6.39 -23.20 4.96
N GLY A 268 5.51 -23.07 3.98
CA GLY A 268 4.19 -22.52 4.21
C GLY A 268 3.22 -22.75 3.07
N HIS A 269 2.17 -21.95 3.09
CA HIS A 269 1.12 -21.93 2.07
C HIS A 269 0.88 -20.49 1.63
N SER A 270 0.50 -20.33 0.37
CA SER A 270 0.18 -19.04 -0.23
C SER A 270 -1.17 -19.07 -0.93
N GLN A 271 -1.89 -17.96 -0.84
CA GLN A 271 -3.16 -17.76 -1.54
C GLN A 271 -3.09 -16.46 -2.34
N THR A 272 -3.39 -16.55 -3.63
CA THR A 272 -3.43 -15.41 -4.55
C THR A 272 -4.88 -15.03 -4.85
N LYS A 273 -5.25 -13.79 -4.57
CA LYS A 273 -6.57 -13.23 -4.86
C LYS A 273 -6.49 -12.10 -5.87
N ARG A 274 -7.45 -12.05 -6.79
CA ARG A 274 -7.64 -10.92 -7.71
C ARG A 274 -7.93 -9.65 -6.92
N SER A 275 -7.35 -8.52 -7.34
CA SER A 275 -7.74 -7.20 -6.83
C SER A 275 -9.19 -6.88 -7.17
N GLY A 276 -9.85 -6.14 -6.28
CA GLY A 276 -11.26 -5.79 -6.35
C GLY A 276 -12.06 -6.47 -5.23
N VAL A 277 -13.23 -5.90 -4.92
CA VAL A 277 -14.02 -6.31 -3.74
C VAL A 277 -14.48 -7.78 -3.82
N TYR A 278 -14.71 -8.29 -5.02
CA TYR A 278 -15.07 -9.70 -5.23
C TYR A 278 -13.96 -10.67 -4.76
N GLY A 279 -12.68 -10.31 -4.90
CA GLY A 279 -11.58 -11.06 -4.28
C GLY A 279 -11.44 -12.52 -4.69
N ALA A 280 -11.68 -12.84 -5.97
CA ALA A 280 -11.61 -14.20 -6.50
C ALA A 280 -10.26 -14.85 -6.18
N THR A 281 -10.26 -16.03 -5.55
CA THR A 281 -9.03 -16.83 -5.44
C THR A 281 -8.65 -17.33 -6.84
N ILE A 282 -7.43 -17.02 -7.26
CA ILE A 282 -6.89 -17.37 -8.58
C ILE A 282 -5.95 -18.57 -8.47
N ALA A 283 -5.18 -18.65 -7.38
CA ALA A 283 -4.23 -19.71 -7.16
C ALA A 283 -3.99 -19.92 -5.66
N GLU A 284 -3.71 -21.16 -5.31
CA GLU A 284 -3.22 -21.60 -4.00
C GLU A 284 -1.99 -22.48 -4.24
N ALA A 285 -1.01 -22.41 -3.36
CA ALA A 285 0.24 -23.13 -3.53
C ALA A 285 0.98 -23.36 -2.21
N ASP A 286 1.58 -24.53 -2.07
CA ASP A 286 2.59 -24.81 -1.07
C ASP A 286 3.89 -24.07 -1.41
N THR A 287 4.51 -23.44 -0.42
CA THR A 287 5.72 -22.62 -0.61
C THR A 287 6.88 -23.14 0.22
N ILE A 288 8.07 -23.08 -0.36
CA ILE A 288 9.34 -23.27 0.33
C ILE A 288 10.25 -22.11 -0.03
N THR A 289 10.65 -21.33 0.97
CA THR A 289 11.60 -20.22 0.79
C THR A 289 12.87 -20.52 1.58
N LEU A 290 14.01 -20.63 0.90
CA LEU A 290 15.33 -20.74 1.52
C LEU A 290 16.05 -19.40 1.40
N LEU A 291 16.56 -18.89 2.53
CA LEU A 291 17.31 -17.65 2.60
C LEU A 291 18.66 -17.88 3.28
N GLU A 292 19.76 -17.73 2.55
CA GLU A 292 21.12 -18.04 3.02
C GLU A 292 22.10 -16.91 2.72
N LEU A 293 23.12 -16.76 3.56
CA LEU A 293 24.29 -15.93 3.25
C LEU A 293 25.39 -16.84 2.73
N ASP A 294 25.99 -16.49 1.60
CA ASP A 294 27.17 -17.18 1.08
C ASP A 294 28.46 -16.74 1.82
N ASP A 295 29.58 -17.39 1.50
CA ASP A 295 30.88 -17.11 2.10
C ASP A 295 31.39 -15.67 1.82
N LYS A 296 30.80 -14.98 0.84
CA LYS A 296 31.11 -13.60 0.47
C LYS A 296 30.14 -12.59 1.08
N GLY A 297 29.17 -13.05 1.87
CA GLY A 297 28.12 -12.23 2.47
C GLY A 297 27.01 -11.81 1.51
N GLN A 298 26.91 -12.44 0.33
CA GLN A 298 25.79 -12.26 -0.59
C GLN A 298 24.59 -13.06 -0.09
N LEU A 299 23.39 -12.52 -0.27
CA LEU A 299 22.15 -13.18 0.09
C LEU A 299 21.65 -14.02 -1.09
N ILE A 300 21.46 -15.31 -0.86
CA ILE A 300 20.82 -16.21 -1.80
C ILE A 300 19.40 -16.47 -1.33
N GLN A 301 18.43 -16.23 -2.21
CA GLN A 301 17.03 -16.49 -1.96
C GLN A 301 16.51 -17.47 -3.01
N ASP A 302 16.10 -18.66 -2.58
CA ASP A 302 15.41 -19.65 -3.42
C ASP A 302 13.94 -19.73 -2.96
N ILE A 303 13.00 -19.44 -3.86
CA ILE A 303 11.56 -19.57 -3.61
C ILE A 303 11.00 -20.63 -4.55
N SER A 304 10.44 -21.68 -3.96
CA SER A 304 9.67 -22.71 -4.65
C SER A 304 8.19 -22.53 -4.34
N SER A 305 7.35 -22.56 -5.36
CA SER A 305 5.89 -22.54 -5.23
C SER A 305 5.29 -23.65 -6.08
N THR A 306 4.59 -24.58 -5.43
CA THR A 306 3.92 -25.72 -6.05
C THR A 306 2.42 -25.54 -5.93
N SER A 307 1.74 -25.39 -7.07
CA SER A 307 0.30 -25.15 -7.11
C SER A 307 -0.50 -26.29 -6.47
N ASP A 308 -1.63 -25.96 -5.86
CA ASP A 308 -2.58 -26.95 -5.35
C ASP A 308 -2.98 -27.92 -6.49
N GLY A 309 -2.76 -29.23 -6.26
CA GLY A 309 -2.87 -30.28 -7.28
C GLY A 309 -1.52 -30.79 -7.80
N GLY A 310 -0.42 -30.08 -7.57
CA GLY A 310 0.95 -30.51 -7.88
C GLY A 310 1.38 -30.36 -9.35
N ASP A 311 0.51 -29.85 -10.21
CA ASP A 311 0.73 -29.82 -11.67
C ASP A 311 1.82 -28.83 -12.10
N VAL A 312 1.99 -27.72 -11.37
CA VAL A 312 2.96 -26.68 -11.69
C VAL A 312 3.83 -26.40 -10.48
N THR A 313 5.14 -26.53 -10.63
CA THR A 313 6.12 -26.05 -9.65
C THR A 313 7.01 -25.00 -10.30
N THR A 314 7.08 -23.83 -9.68
CA THR A 314 7.96 -22.74 -10.07
C THR A 314 9.07 -22.60 -9.06
N ASN A 315 10.29 -22.37 -9.54
CA ASN A 315 11.46 -22.12 -8.71
C ASN A 315 12.10 -20.82 -9.17
N VAL A 316 12.28 -19.89 -8.24
CA VAL A 316 12.90 -18.61 -8.47
C VAL A 316 14.10 -18.49 -7.56
N ARG A 317 15.28 -18.30 -8.15
CA ARG A 317 16.53 -18.07 -7.43
C ARG A 317 17.00 -16.65 -7.69
N TRP A 318 17.21 -15.90 -6.62
CA TRP A 318 17.81 -14.58 -6.67
C TRP A 318 19.07 -14.53 -5.82
N ILE A 319 20.04 -13.75 -6.29
CA ILE A 319 21.27 -13.45 -5.56
C ILE A 319 21.30 -11.94 -5.36
N GLY A 320 21.53 -11.53 -4.13
CA GLY A 320 21.49 -10.14 -3.71
C GLY A 320 22.77 -9.72 -3.01
N THR A 321 23.22 -8.51 -3.33
CA THR A 321 24.28 -7.86 -2.58
C THR A 321 23.69 -7.07 -1.43
N ARG A 322 24.36 -7.12 -0.28
CA ARG A 322 23.91 -6.44 0.92
C ARG A 322 24.74 -5.18 1.16
N SER A 323 24.05 -4.08 1.44
CA SER A 323 24.61 -2.83 1.95
C SER A 323 23.82 -2.41 3.19
N ASP A 324 24.39 -2.60 4.38
CA ASP A 324 23.73 -2.36 5.67
C ASP A 324 22.41 -3.14 5.82
N ASP A 325 21.28 -2.44 5.85
CA ASP A 325 19.93 -3.00 5.96
C ASP A 325 19.20 -3.05 4.59
N LEU A 326 19.88 -2.72 3.49
CA LEU A 326 19.36 -2.82 2.13
C LEU A 326 19.99 -4.01 1.40
N ILE A 327 19.16 -4.84 0.79
CA ILE A 327 19.56 -5.92 -0.10
C ILE A 327 19.13 -5.54 -1.51
N THR A 328 20.04 -5.63 -2.48
CA THR A 328 19.76 -5.38 -3.89
C THR A 328 20.05 -6.64 -4.69
N PHE A 329 19.01 -7.17 -5.34
CA PHE A 329 19.07 -8.39 -6.13
C PHE A 329 19.44 -8.14 -7.59
N ASP A 330 20.13 -9.12 -8.16
CA ASP A 330 20.40 -9.21 -9.59
C ASP A 330 19.06 -9.32 -10.34
N GLY A 331 18.64 -8.23 -10.98
CA GLY A 331 17.31 -8.09 -11.58
C GLY A 331 16.55 -6.82 -11.17
N GLY A 332 17.12 -6.00 -10.28
CA GLY A 332 16.56 -4.70 -9.93
C GLY A 332 15.44 -4.77 -8.90
N TYR A 333 15.36 -5.85 -8.12
CA TYR A 333 14.52 -5.92 -6.93
C TYR A 333 15.35 -5.56 -5.69
N GLN A 334 14.73 -4.95 -4.69
CA GLN A 334 15.40 -4.60 -3.44
C GLN A 334 14.52 -4.91 -2.23
N ILE A 335 15.16 -5.27 -1.12
CA ILE A 335 14.50 -5.50 0.17
C ILE A 335 15.19 -4.62 1.22
N THR A 336 14.40 -3.82 1.93
CA THR A 336 14.86 -3.02 3.06
C THR A 336 14.42 -3.71 4.36
N LEU A 337 15.40 -4.03 5.20
CA LEU A 337 15.22 -4.66 6.51
C LEU A 337 14.87 -3.61 7.56
N LEU A 338 13.78 -3.83 8.29
CA LEU A 338 13.22 -2.89 9.25
C LEU A 338 13.21 -3.49 10.67
N PRO A 339 13.14 -2.65 11.72
CA PRO A 339 12.97 -3.13 13.09
C PRO A 339 11.68 -3.95 13.27
N GLY A 340 11.61 -4.71 14.37
CA GLY A 340 10.42 -5.51 14.70
C GLY A 340 10.21 -6.76 13.83
N GLY A 341 11.28 -7.27 13.20
CA GLY A 341 11.21 -8.46 12.35
C GLY A 341 10.49 -8.21 11.02
N MET A 342 10.52 -6.97 10.54
CA MET A 342 9.83 -6.56 9.32
C MET A 342 10.82 -6.40 8.17
N TYR A 343 10.34 -6.60 6.95
CA TYR A 343 11.02 -6.09 5.75
C TYR A 343 10.00 -5.64 4.72
N MET A 344 10.44 -4.74 3.85
CA MET A 344 9.64 -4.24 2.74
C MET A 344 10.43 -4.38 1.44
N GLY A 345 9.81 -4.94 0.42
CA GLY A 345 10.43 -5.25 -0.87
C GLY A 345 9.76 -4.51 -2.02
N CYS A 346 10.56 -4.01 -2.96
CA CYS A 346 10.07 -3.36 -4.17
C CYS A 346 11.11 -3.38 -5.29
N PRO A 347 10.74 -3.07 -6.55
CA PRO A 347 11.73 -2.77 -7.58
C PRO A 347 12.56 -1.53 -7.19
N SER A 348 13.80 -1.46 -7.64
CA SER A 348 14.66 -0.29 -7.48
C SER A 348 14.18 0.89 -8.35
N ASP A 349 13.59 0.58 -9.51
CA ASP A 349 13.03 1.56 -10.45
C ASP A 349 11.83 0.98 -11.21
N ILE A 350 10.63 1.43 -10.82
CA ILE A 350 9.39 0.99 -11.43
C ILE A 350 9.21 1.54 -12.85
N ALA A 351 9.77 2.72 -13.17
CA ALA A 351 9.68 3.25 -14.53
C ALA A 351 10.41 2.35 -15.52
N THR A 352 11.52 1.72 -15.11
CA THR A 352 12.20 0.71 -15.93
C THR A 352 11.30 -0.51 -16.19
N ASN A 353 10.63 -1.05 -15.16
CA ASN A 353 9.69 -2.16 -15.34
C ASN A 353 8.55 -1.81 -16.33
N VAL A 354 7.94 -0.64 -16.19
CA VAL A 354 6.88 -0.16 -17.09
C VAL A 354 7.41 0.04 -18.52
N ALA A 355 8.57 0.68 -18.67
CA ALA A 355 9.18 0.91 -19.99
C ALA A 355 9.53 -0.41 -20.70
N GLU A 356 9.89 -1.45 -19.95
CA GLU A 356 10.17 -2.78 -20.47
C GLU A 356 8.94 -3.69 -20.57
N SER A 357 7.74 -3.17 -20.29
CA SER A 357 6.49 -3.93 -20.27
C SER A 357 6.56 -5.18 -19.37
N LYS A 358 7.16 -5.03 -18.19
CA LYS A 358 7.30 -6.08 -17.19
C LYS A 358 6.39 -5.79 -16.00
N SER A 359 5.65 -6.82 -15.58
CA SER A 359 5.00 -6.83 -14.27
C SER A 359 6.02 -6.66 -13.14
N PHE A 360 5.54 -6.15 -12.01
CA PHE A 360 6.35 -6.00 -10.81
C PHE A 360 5.49 -6.20 -9.56
N HIS A 361 6.11 -6.25 -8.40
CA HIS A 361 5.39 -6.43 -7.14
C HIS A 361 6.01 -5.65 -5.99
N LEU A 362 5.20 -5.33 -4.99
CA LEU A 362 5.62 -4.79 -3.71
C LEU A 362 5.38 -5.85 -2.64
N GLU A 363 6.24 -5.93 -1.63
CA GLU A 363 6.18 -6.96 -0.61
C GLU A 363 6.27 -6.34 0.78
N PHE A 364 5.45 -6.83 1.71
CA PHE A 364 5.59 -6.57 3.13
C PHE A 364 5.66 -7.90 3.86
N CYS A 365 6.68 -8.07 4.70
CA CYS A 365 6.82 -9.23 5.58
C CYS A 365 6.86 -8.79 7.03
N TRP A 366 6.23 -9.58 7.88
CA TRP A 366 6.30 -9.44 9.33
C TRP A 366 6.53 -10.79 10.01
N LEU A 367 7.67 -10.90 10.68
CA LEU A 367 8.03 -12.02 11.55
C LEU A 367 7.40 -11.79 12.93
N GLU A 368 6.30 -12.49 13.23
CA GLU A 368 5.61 -12.37 14.51
C GLU A 368 6.38 -13.04 15.66
N SER A 369 6.98 -14.19 15.36
CA SER A 369 7.84 -14.93 16.27
C SER A 369 9.03 -15.50 15.48
N PRO A 370 10.15 -15.89 16.12
CA PRO A 370 11.33 -16.40 15.41
C PRO A 370 11.06 -17.57 14.45
N GLU A 371 9.93 -18.26 14.62
CA GLU A 371 9.53 -19.45 13.85
C GLU A 371 8.35 -19.19 12.90
N LYS A 372 7.68 -18.03 12.96
CA LYS A 372 6.47 -17.77 12.16
C LYS A 372 6.51 -16.38 11.54
N ARG A 373 6.28 -16.33 10.23
CA ARG A 373 6.15 -15.07 9.49
C ARG A 373 4.94 -15.07 8.57
N GLN A 374 4.45 -13.88 8.32
CA GLN A 374 3.45 -13.60 7.29
C GLN A 374 4.07 -12.69 6.23
N ARG A 375 3.70 -12.89 4.96
CA ARG A 375 4.08 -11.99 3.86
C ARG A 375 2.83 -11.61 3.08
N LEU A 376 2.82 -10.38 2.58
CA LEU A 376 1.79 -9.88 1.68
C LEU A 376 2.46 -9.24 0.47
N VAL A 377 2.24 -9.84 -0.69
CA VAL A 377 2.77 -9.39 -1.97
C VAL A 377 1.67 -8.77 -2.79
N ARG A 378 1.88 -7.54 -3.25
CA ARG A 378 0.97 -6.81 -4.13
C ARG A 378 1.53 -6.79 -5.54
N THR A 379 0.82 -7.37 -6.50
CA THR A 379 1.29 -7.53 -7.88
C THR A 379 0.67 -6.50 -8.80
N TYR A 380 1.49 -5.92 -9.67
CA TYR A 380 1.14 -4.92 -10.64
C TYR A 380 1.37 -5.44 -12.07
N ASP A 381 0.47 -5.05 -12.97
CA ASP A 381 0.69 -5.26 -14.41
C ASP A 381 1.68 -4.25 -14.99
N VAL A 382 1.85 -4.31 -16.31
CA VAL A 382 2.79 -3.49 -17.08
C VAL A 382 2.44 -2.00 -17.07
N ASP A 383 1.20 -1.64 -16.75
CA ASP A 383 0.70 -0.26 -16.69
C ASP A 383 0.73 0.29 -15.24
N GLY A 384 1.19 -0.50 -14.28
CA GLY A 384 1.21 -0.12 -12.87
C GLY A 384 -0.17 -0.19 -12.20
N LEU A 385 -1.10 -0.98 -12.73
CA LEU A 385 -2.37 -1.30 -12.07
C LEU A 385 -2.22 -2.56 -11.22
N ALA A 386 -2.73 -2.52 -10.00
CA ALA A 386 -2.66 -3.65 -9.10
C ALA A 386 -3.66 -4.74 -9.52
N VAL A 387 -3.18 -5.91 -9.94
CA VAL A 387 -4.00 -7.00 -10.49
C VAL A 387 -4.32 -8.10 -9.49
N SER A 388 -3.45 -8.31 -8.50
CA SER A 388 -3.65 -9.30 -7.45
C SER A 388 -2.89 -8.95 -6.17
N SER A 389 -3.28 -9.61 -5.08
CA SER A 389 -2.48 -9.75 -3.87
C SER A 389 -2.23 -11.23 -3.60
N THR A 390 -1.09 -11.56 -3.00
CA THR A 390 -0.73 -12.91 -2.55
C THR A 390 -0.37 -12.87 -1.08
N TYR A 391 -1.10 -13.60 -0.26
CA TYR A 391 -0.80 -13.78 1.16
C TYR A 391 0.03 -15.05 1.36
N PHE A 392 1.00 -15.01 2.26
CA PHE A 392 1.81 -16.15 2.68
C PHE A 392 1.75 -16.30 4.20
N SER A 393 1.61 -17.55 4.66
CA SER A 393 1.81 -17.95 6.04
C SER A 393 2.89 -19.03 6.08
N GLU A 394 4.02 -18.73 6.71
CA GLU A 394 5.21 -19.57 6.66
C GLU A 394 5.77 -19.86 8.07
N THR A 395 6.27 -21.07 8.23
CA THR A 395 6.95 -21.57 9.44
C THR A 395 8.40 -21.91 9.14
N LYS A 396 9.29 -21.60 10.08
CA LYS A 396 10.71 -21.91 9.98
C LYS A 396 10.94 -23.39 10.28
N MET A 397 11.81 -24.04 9.49
CA MET A 397 12.12 -25.48 9.60
C MET A 397 13.40 -25.75 10.37
#